data_AF-A0A3D6BIA5-F1
#
_entry.id   AF-A0A3D6BIA5-F1
#
_cell.length_a   1.000
_cell.length_b   1.000
_cell.length_c   1.000
_cell.angle_alpha   90.00
_cell.angle_beta   90.00
_cell.angle_gamma   90.00
#
_symmetry.space_group_name_H-M   'P 1'
#
loop_
_entity.id
_entity.type
_entity.pdbx_description
1 polymer ?
#
loop_
_entity_poly.entity_id
_entity_poly.type
_entity_poly.pdbx_seq_one_letter_code
_entity_poly.pdbx_strand_id
1 'polypeptide(L)'
;DLLEWVFEEDTNKALPHEIFYDKWRENVIEWFQYLQDNRSFVLNIFNSQNRAYLLRYFKGRLHYCVHSFAAICAEGKNIEWSDLEFVCEFYVNAAIGWISQWFDMGMPPLDEHDRERYIKILDGSTENLLARFQKD
;
A
#
# COMPACT_ATOMS: atom_id res chain seq x y z
N ASP A 1 6.28 21.27 -3.22
CA ASP A 1 6.71 21.88 -1.94
C ASP A 1 8.03 21.24 -1.51
N LEU A 2 8.89 21.93 -0.74
CA LEU A 2 10.14 21.36 -0.22
C LEU A 2 9.85 20.16 0.70
N LEU A 3 8.79 20.23 1.50
CA LEU A 3 8.40 19.13 2.40
C LEU A 3 8.02 17.86 1.63
N GLU A 4 7.31 18.02 0.51
CA GLU A 4 6.95 16.91 -0.39
C GLU A 4 8.20 16.26 -0.96
N TRP A 5 9.12 17.07 -1.51
CA TRP A 5 10.36 16.57 -2.10
C TRP A 5 11.24 15.82 -1.08
N VAL A 6 11.41 16.36 0.13
CA VAL A 6 12.16 15.69 1.21
C VAL A 6 11.51 14.36 1.57
N PHE A 7 10.18 14.31 1.67
CA PHE A 7 9.47 13.07 1.98
C PHE A 7 9.63 12.01 0.91
N GLU A 8 9.51 12.37 -0.36
CA GLU A 8 9.71 11.43 -1.46
C GLU A 8 11.13 10.91 -1.50
N GLU A 9 12.12 11.79 -1.37
CA GLU A 9 13.53 11.43 -1.40
C GLU A 9 13.90 10.46 -0.26
N ASP A 10 13.43 10.72 0.97
CA ASP A 10 13.67 9.83 2.12
C ASP A 10 12.92 8.51 1.96
N THR A 11 11.67 8.55 1.51
CA THR A 11 10.86 7.33 1.32
C THR A 11 11.44 6.47 0.21
N ASN A 12 11.92 7.08 -0.88
CA ASN A 12 12.54 6.38 -2.00
C ASN A 12 13.87 5.71 -1.61
N LYS A 13 14.59 6.26 -0.64
CA LYS A 13 15.82 5.67 -0.09
C LYS A 13 15.54 4.56 0.91
N ALA A 14 14.54 4.74 1.75
CA ALA A 14 14.26 3.85 2.88
C ALA A 14 13.44 2.62 2.48
N LEU A 15 12.55 2.73 1.49
CA LEU A 15 11.56 1.71 1.20
C LEU A 15 11.70 1.15 -0.23
N PRO A 16 11.54 -0.17 -0.38
CA PRO A 16 11.65 -0.82 -1.67
C PRO A 16 10.59 -0.26 -2.64
N HIS A 17 10.99 -0.11 -3.90
CA HIS A 17 10.10 0.32 -4.97
C HIS A 17 9.17 -0.81 -5.43
N GLU A 18 9.58 -2.06 -5.23
CA GLU A 18 8.83 -3.25 -5.59
C GLU A 18 8.55 -4.09 -4.35
N ILE A 19 7.35 -4.69 -4.27
CA ILE A 19 7.05 -5.70 -3.27
C ILE A 19 7.28 -7.07 -3.91
N PHE A 20 8.30 -7.79 -3.44
CA PHE A 20 8.56 -9.16 -3.88
C PHE A 20 7.54 -10.12 -3.27
N TYR A 21 7.01 -11.05 -4.07
CA TYR A 21 6.00 -12.03 -3.66
C TYR A 21 6.40 -12.73 -2.36
N ASP A 22 7.61 -13.28 -2.27
CA ASP A 22 8.02 -14.03 -1.07
C ASP A 22 8.26 -13.15 0.17
N LYS A 23 8.39 -11.83 -0.01
CA LYS A 23 8.72 -10.87 1.05
C LYS A 23 7.61 -9.86 1.32
N TRP A 24 6.41 -10.06 0.78
CA TRP A 24 5.37 -9.02 0.85
C TRP A 24 5.00 -8.65 2.28
N ARG A 25 4.99 -9.62 3.20
CA ARG A 25 4.72 -9.40 4.62
C ARG A 25 5.79 -8.50 5.26
N GLU A 26 7.06 -8.82 5.03
CA GLU A 26 8.21 -8.04 5.53
C GLU A 26 8.15 -6.62 4.99
N ASN A 27 7.94 -6.46 3.68
CA ASN A 27 7.84 -5.14 3.03
C ASN A 27 6.72 -4.30 3.64
N VAL A 28 5.51 -4.86 3.83
CA VAL A 28 4.38 -4.13 4.43
C VAL A 28 4.71 -3.72 5.88
N ILE A 29 5.35 -4.59 6.65
CA ILE A 29 5.79 -4.29 8.02
C ILE A 29 6.82 -3.15 8.04
N GLU A 30 7.81 -3.18 7.16
CA GLU A 30 8.83 -2.13 7.02
C GLU A 30 8.20 -0.79 6.65
N TRP A 31 7.22 -0.78 5.74
CA TRP A 31 6.45 0.42 5.40
C TRP A 31 5.75 1.02 6.63
N PHE A 32 5.06 0.20 7.41
CA PHE A 32 4.40 0.67 8.64
C PHE A 32 5.38 1.21 9.67
N GLN A 33 6.52 0.53 9.83
CA GLN A 33 7.55 0.96 10.76
C GLN A 33 8.16 2.30 10.34
N TYR A 34 8.50 2.47 9.06
CA TYR A 34 9.01 3.73 8.53
C TYR A 34 8.05 4.89 8.78
N LEU A 35 6.75 4.70 8.54
CA LEU A 35 5.75 5.73 8.79
C LEU A 35 5.69 6.11 10.27
N GLN A 36 5.80 5.13 11.17
CA GLN A 36 5.84 5.39 12.61
C GLN A 36 7.11 6.10 13.06
N ASP A 37 8.28 5.69 12.56
CA ASP A 37 9.55 6.32 12.88
C ASP A 37 9.58 7.78 12.41
N ASN A 38 8.84 8.09 11.33
CA ASN A 38 8.71 9.42 10.74
C ASN A 38 7.39 10.12 11.08
N ARG A 39 6.66 9.67 12.09
CA ARG A 39 5.27 10.08 12.39
C ARG A 39 5.06 11.59 12.39
N SER A 40 5.90 12.35 13.08
CA SER A 40 5.75 13.82 13.17
C SER A 40 5.86 14.49 11.80
N PHE A 41 6.79 14.03 10.96
CA PHE A 41 6.99 14.58 9.63
C PHE A 41 5.83 14.22 8.69
N VAL A 42 5.41 12.95 8.69
CA VAL A 42 4.26 12.47 7.92
C VAL A 42 2.99 13.24 8.27
N LEU A 43 2.68 13.37 9.57
CA LEU A 43 1.49 14.09 10.03
C LEU A 43 1.55 15.59 9.71
N ASN A 44 2.73 16.20 9.73
CA ASN A 44 2.88 17.61 9.32
C ASN A 44 2.50 17.83 7.86
N ILE A 45 2.93 16.93 6.95
CA ILE A 45 2.55 17.00 5.53
C ILE A 45 1.05 16.71 5.39
N PHE A 46 0.54 15.67 6.05
CA PHE A 46 -0.86 15.26 5.97
C PHE A 46 -1.85 16.30 6.49
N ASN A 47 -1.50 17.04 7.55
CA ASN A 47 -2.33 18.10 8.13
C ASN A 47 -2.15 19.46 7.45
N SER A 48 -1.26 19.55 6.46
CA SER A 48 -1.06 20.76 5.66
C SER A 48 -1.92 20.76 4.40
N GLN A 49 -1.80 21.82 3.60
CA GLN A 49 -2.38 21.91 2.25
C GLN A 49 -1.89 20.78 1.30
N ASN A 50 -0.81 20.08 1.65
CA ASN A 50 -0.20 19.01 0.85
C ASN A 50 -0.84 17.63 1.10
N ARG A 51 -1.92 17.52 1.88
CA ARG A 51 -2.65 16.26 2.15
C ARG A 51 -2.95 15.47 0.87
N ALA A 52 -3.53 16.14 -0.12
CA ALA A 52 -3.95 15.49 -1.37
C ALA A 52 -2.76 15.00 -2.20
N TYR A 53 -1.61 15.70 -2.10
CA TYR A 53 -0.38 15.26 -2.72
C TYR A 53 0.14 13.98 -2.07
N LEU A 54 0.27 13.99 -0.74
CA LEU A 54 0.75 12.86 0.03
C LEU A 54 -0.05 11.59 -0.27
N LEU A 55 -1.38 11.68 -0.23
CA LEU A 55 -2.26 10.55 -0.53
C LEU A 55 -2.13 10.07 -1.99
N ARG A 56 -1.92 10.97 -2.95
CA ARG A 56 -1.63 10.59 -4.35
C ARG A 56 -0.30 9.87 -4.48
N TYR A 57 0.74 10.34 -3.81
CA TYR A 57 2.05 9.70 -3.81
C TYR A 57 1.97 8.27 -3.28
N PHE A 58 1.34 8.07 -2.10
CA PHE A 58 1.10 6.73 -1.56
C PHE A 58 0.28 5.87 -2.51
N LYS A 59 -0.76 6.45 -3.14
CA LYS A 59 -1.62 5.72 -4.08
C LYS A 59 -0.80 5.17 -5.25
N GLY A 60 0.06 6.00 -5.84
CA GLY A 60 0.92 5.58 -6.95
C GLY A 60 1.92 4.48 -6.55
N ARG A 61 2.58 4.65 -5.39
CA ARG A 61 3.49 3.64 -4.83
C ARG A 61 2.79 2.30 -4.59
N LEU A 62 1.65 2.32 -3.91
CA LEU A 62 0.87 1.12 -3.62
C LEU A 62 0.35 0.46 -4.89
N HIS A 63 -0.10 1.27 -5.87
CA HIS A 63 -0.56 0.75 -7.15
C HIS A 63 0.53 -0.05 -7.85
N TYR A 64 1.74 0.52 -7.97
CA TYR A 64 2.86 -0.20 -8.57
C TYR A 64 3.16 -1.54 -7.87
N CYS A 65 3.12 -1.55 -6.54
CA CYS A 65 3.38 -2.74 -5.75
C CYS A 65 2.28 -3.82 -5.91
N VAL A 66 1.02 -3.42 -5.75
CA VAL A 66 -0.14 -4.32 -5.87
C VAL A 66 -0.30 -4.83 -7.29
N HIS A 67 -0.07 -3.99 -8.30
CA HIS A 67 -0.12 -4.38 -9.70
C HIS A 67 0.95 -5.43 -10.01
N SER A 68 2.19 -5.22 -9.57
CA SER A 68 3.28 -6.19 -9.76
C SER A 68 2.96 -7.53 -9.11
N PHE A 69 2.41 -7.51 -7.89
CA PHE A 69 1.96 -8.71 -7.19
C PHE A 69 0.79 -9.41 -7.92
N ALA A 70 -0.21 -8.64 -8.35
CA ALA A 70 -1.36 -9.16 -9.09
C ALA A 70 -0.97 -9.79 -10.42
N ALA A 71 0.00 -9.19 -11.14
CA ALA A 71 0.55 -9.72 -12.38
C ALA A 71 1.19 -11.11 -12.16
N ILE A 72 2.01 -11.26 -11.12
CA ILE A 72 2.59 -12.56 -10.72
C ILE A 72 1.46 -13.57 -10.42
N CYS A 73 0.47 -13.16 -9.62
CA CYS A 73 -0.66 -14.02 -9.27
C CYS A 73 -1.55 -14.41 -10.47
N ALA A 74 -1.52 -13.64 -11.55
CA ALA A 74 -2.28 -13.89 -12.77
C ALA A 74 -1.52 -14.71 -13.82
N GLU A 75 -0.22 -14.98 -13.63
CA GLU A 75 0.56 -15.79 -14.57
C GLU A 75 -0.09 -17.16 -14.80
N GLY A 76 -0.25 -17.51 -16.09
CA GLY A 76 -0.89 -18.77 -16.51
C GLY A 76 -2.41 -18.83 -16.33
N LYS A 77 -3.06 -17.74 -15.90
CA LYS A 77 -4.52 -17.66 -15.76
C LYS A 77 -5.15 -16.91 -16.93
N ASN A 78 -6.37 -17.30 -17.30
CA ASN A 78 -7.19 -16.61 -18.28
C ASN A 78 -7.96 -15.47 -17.60
N ILE A 79 -7.27 -14.35 -17.32
CA ILE A 79 -7.81 -13.14 -16.69
C ILE A 79 -7.55 -11.96 -17.61
N GLU A 80 -8.58 -11.15 -17.87
CA GLU A 80 -8.42 -9.94 -18.68
C GLU A 80 -7.66 -8.86 -17.91
N TRP A 81 -6.85 -8.09 -18.63
CA TRP A 81 -6.07 -7.02 -18.02
C TRP A 81 -6.95 -5.98 -17.30
N SER A 82 -8.14 -5.69 -17.83
CA SER A 82 -9.10 -4.80 -17.18
C SER A 82 -9.62 -5.32 -15.83
N ASP A 83 -9.81 -6.64 -15.70
CA ASP A 83 -10.25 -7.26 -14.46
C ASP A 83 -9.12 -7.27 -13.41
N LEU A 84 -7.89 -7.57 -13.85
CA LEU A 84 -6.69 -7.46 -13.00
C LEU A 84 -6.51 -6.04 -12.48
N GLU A 85 -6.61 -5.06 -13.36
CA GLU A 85 -6.45 -3.65 -13.02
C GLU A 85 -7.58 -3.19 -12.07
N PHE A 86 -8.82 -3.64 -12.29
CA PHE A 86 -9.92 -3.38 -11.36
C PHE A 86 -9.66 -3.92 -9.95
N VAL A 87 -9.13 -5.15 -9.84
CA VAL A 87 -8.72 -5.73 -8.55
C VAL A 87 -7.62 -4.90 -7.90
N CYS A 88 -6.61 -4.49 -8.67
CA CYS A 88 -5.52 -3.62 -8.19
C CYS A 88 -6.07 -2.29 -7.65
N GLU A 89 -6.88 -1.59 -8.43
CA GLU A 89 -7.47 -0.31 -8.03
C GLU A 89 -8.34 -0.44 -6.78
N PHE A 90 -9.14 -1.51 -6.67
CA PHE A 90 -9.95 -1.79 -5.48
C PHE A 90 -9.07 -1.91 -4.22
N TYR A 91 -8.01 -2.71 -4.28
CA TYR A 91 -7.08 -2.89 -3.16
C TYR A 91 -6.36 -1.60 -2.78
N VAL A 92 -5.85 -0.87 -3.78
CA VAL A 92 -5.14 0.39 -3.55
C VAL A 92 -6.06 1.42 -2.91
N ASN A 93 -7.31 1.52 -3.35
CA ASN A 93 -8.27 2.44 -2.75
C ASN A 93 -8.64 2.03 -1.32
N ALA A 94 -8.80 0.74 -1.04
CA ALA A 94 -9.05 0.25 0.32
C ALA A 94 -7.86 0.55 1.25
N ALA A 95 -6.64 0.28 0.80
CA ALA A 95 -5.42 0.56 1.55
C ALA A 95 -5.24 2.06 1.82
N ILE A 96 -5.43 2.92 0.81
CA ILE A 96 -5.34 4.38 0.97
C ILE A 96 -6.42 4.92 1.90
N GLY A 97 -7.66 4.41 1.80
CA GLY A 97 -8.74 4.80 2.71
C GLY A 97 -8.38 4.47 4.16
N TRP A 98 -7.82 3.29 4.39
CA TRP A 98 -7.37 2.88 5.71
C TRP A 98 -6.17 3.70 6.21
N ILE A 99 -5.16 3.95 5.38
CA ILE A 99 -4.00 4.80 5.73
C ILE A 99 -4.46 6.21 6.07
N SER A 100 -5.37 6.80 5.28
CA SER A 100 -5.93 8.12 5.56
C SER A 100 -6.65 8.14 6.91
N GLN A 101 -7.45 7.12 7.23
CA GLN A 101 -8.12 7.01 8.52
C GLN A 101 -7.11 6.93 9.67
N TRP A 102 -6.05 6.12 9.51
CA TRP A 102 -4.99 6.01 10.50
C TRP A 102 -4.25 7.34 10.72
N PHE A 103 -3.99 8.09 9.64
CA PHE A 103 -3.41 9.44 9.71
C PHE A 103 -4.35 10.43 10.39
N ASP A 104 -5.64 10.40 10.08
CA ASP A 104 -6.67 11.24 10.72
C ASP A 104 -6.78 10.96 12.24
N MET A 105 -6.51 9.73 12.68
CA MET A 105 -6.41 9.37 14.11
C MET A 105 -5.06 9.75 14.76
N GLY A 106 -4.16 10.38 14.00
CA GLY A 106 -2.83 10.75 14.49
C GLY A 106 -1.87 9.57 14.58
N MET A 107 -2.02 8.54 13.76
CA MET A 107 -1.13 7.38 13.68
C MET A 107 -0.87 6.72 15.05
N PRO A 108 -1.90 6.26 15.77
CA PRO A 108 -1.69 5.50 17.00
C PRO A 108 -0.80 4.27 16.70
N PRO A 109 0.06 3.85 17.64
CA PRO A 109 0.81 2.61 17.51
C PRO A 109 -0.11 1.45 17.15
N LEU A 110 0.21 0.77 16.05
CA LEU A 110 -0.42 -0.50 15.72
C LEU A 110 0.15 -1.53 16.69
N ASP A 111 -0.70 -2.06 17.57
CA ASP A 111 -0.30 -3.18 18.40
C ASP A 111 -0.12 -4.45 17.56
N GLU A 112 0.50 -5.46 18.16
CA GLU A 112 0.78 -6.71 17.46
C GLU A 112 -0.51 -7.41 16.99
N HIS A 113 -1.61 -7.22 17.72
CA HIS A 113 -2.88 -7.84 17.39
C HIS A 113 -3.49 -7.24 16.12
N ASP A 114 -3.52 -5.90 16.01
CA ASP A 114 -4.02 -5.22 14.83
C ASP A 114 -3.10 -5.45 13.62
N ARG A 115 -1.78 -5.44 13.80
CA ARG A 115 -0.81 -5.80 12.75
C ARG A 115 -1.10 -7.19 12.17
N GLU A 116 -1.23 -8.20 13.02
CA GLU A 116 -1.54 -9.57 12.60
C GLU A 116 -2.90 -9.67 11.89
N ARG A 117 -3.92 -8.94 12.35
CA ARG A 117 -5.21 -8.89 11.66
C ARG A 117 -5.09 -8.31 10.25
N TYR A 118 -4.28 -7.27 10.05
CA TYR A 118 -4.04 -6.70 8.72
C TYR A 118 -3.33 -7.70 7.80
N ILE A 119 -2.24 -8.30 8.28
CA ILE A 119 -1.51 -9.32 7.51
C ILE A 119 -2.44 -10.47 7.12
N LYS A 120 -3.26 -10.96 8.06
CA LYS A 120 -4.22 -12.02 7.81
C LYS A 120 -5.27 -11.68 6.74
N ILE A 121 -5.72 -10.44 6.68
CA ILE A 121 -6.69 -10.00 5.65
C ILE A 121 -6.02 -9.90 4.28
N LEU A 122 -4.76 -9.46 4.24
CA LEU A 122 -4.02 -9.32 2.99
C LEU A 122 -3.60 -10.67 2.40
N ASP A 123 -3.30 -11.64 3.27
CA ASP A 123 -2.80 -12.96 2.88
C ASP A 123 -3.75 -13.73 1.97
N GLY A 124 -3.26 -14.08 0.77
CA GLY A 124 -4.02 -14.78 -0.28
C GLY A 124 -5.18 -13.97 -0.87
N SER A 125 -5.35 -12.70 -0.46
CA SER A 125 -6.55 -11.95 -0.78
C SER A 125 -6.57 -11.54 -2.26
N THR A 126 -5.45 -11.07 -2.80
CA THR A 126 -5.33 -10.71 -4.22
C THR A 126 -5.54 -11.93 -5.11
N GLU A 127 -4.96 -13.08 -4.77
CA GLU A 127 -5.16 -14.35 -5.46
C GLU A 127 -6.64 -14.73 -5.48
N ASN A 128 -7.32 -14.62 -4.33
CA ASN A 128 -8.73 -14.94 -4.18
C ASN A 128 -9.64 -13.99 -4.96
N LEU A 129 -9.31 -12.70 -5.07
CA LEU A 129 -10.08 -11.76 -5.89
C LEU A 129 -9.86 -12.00 -7.38
N LEU A 130 -8.61 -12.19 -7.80
CA LEU A 130 -8.29 -12.50 -9.20
C LEU A 130 -8.95 -13.80 -9.68
N ALA A 131 -8.99 -14.83 -8.84
CA ALA A 131 -9.65 -16.10 -9.16
C ALA A 131 -11.15 -15.95 -9.50
N ARG A 132 -11.83 -14.89 -9.04
CA ARG A 132 -13.25 -14.62 -9.37
C ARG A 132 -13.45 -14.15 -10.81
N PHE A 133 -12.39 -13.67 -11.45
CA PHE A 133 -12.39 -13.21 -12.84
C PHE A 133 -11.72 -14.21 -13.78
N GLN A 134 -11.25 -15.34 -13.27
CA GLN A 134 -10.69 -16.41 -14.09
C GLN A 134 -11.79 -17.03 -14.95
N LYS A 135 -11.58 -17.02 -16.26
CA LYS A 135 -12.46 -17.65 -17.25
C LYS A 135 -11.95 -19.06 -17.56
N ASP A 136 -12.87 -19.92 -17.98
CA ASP A 136 -12.55 -21.26 -18.50
C ASP A 136 -11.68 -21.18 -19.78
#